data_AF-A0ABD6JBR4-F1
#
_entry.id   AF-A0ABD6JBR4-F1
#
_cell.length_a   1.000
_cell.length_b   1.000
_cell.length_c   1.000
_cell.angle_alpha   90.00
_cell.angle_beta   90.00
_cell.angle_gamma   90.00
#
_symmetry.space_group_name_H-M   'P 1'
#
loop_
_entity.id
_entity.type
_entity.pdbx_description
1 polymer ?
#
loop_
_entity_poly.entity_id
_entity_poly.type
_entity_poly.pdbx_seq_one_letter_code
_entity_poly.pdbx_strand_id
1 'polypeptide(L)'
;MVGMTIIFFIVTMILISTLFYLVIYAFVMDLSLAKDIIVNSVKLSLSKKNRNEFIEEYHKLLNTSLKNIAAEIVQTKDKELAADLEIDDIEKVKAFKKSLTEVISDKTYEFMSYEDVKDYLNEEKIFNFTSQIYINTRLYSNPQMLLLYKNIRKYKDGKLTELALYEEIRKALNMSSSRAKLELENLKKVNNKSLSVLANLVFAKDVKENRVDNFQKMYNAIA
;
A
#
# COMPACT_ATOMS: atom_id res chain seq x y z
N MET A 1 6.23 -40.26 -30.25
CA MET A 1 5.54 -39.99 -28.96
C MET A 1 6.11 -38.77 -28.26
N VAL A 2 7.42 -38.73 -27.94
CA VAL A 2 8.05 -37.63 -27.17
C VAL A 2 7.77 -36.22 -27.74
N GLY A 3 7.92 -36.02 -29.06
CA GLY A 3 7.65 -34.72 -29.68
C GLY A 3 6.18 -34.27 -29.59
N MET A 4 5.24 -35.22 -29.66
CA MET A 4 3.80 -34.94 -29.56
C MET A 4 3.41 -34.56 -28.12
N THR A 5 4.02 -35.22 -27.13
CA THR A 5 3.87 -34.90 -25.71
C THR A 5 4.43 -33.51 -25.37
N ILE A 6 5.60 -33.14 -25.92
CA ILE A 6 6.19 -31.81 -25.71
C ILE A 6 5.31 -30.72 -26.32
N ILE A 7 4.81 -30.91 -27.54
CA ILE A 7 3.90 -29.95 -28.19
C ILE A 7 2.63 -29.79 -27.36
N PHE A 8 2.01 -30.89 -26.92
CA PHE A 8 0.83 -30.86 -26.08
C PHE A 8 1.07 -30.10 -24.77
N PHE A 9 2.22 -30.32 -24.13
CA PHE A 9 2.60 -29.61 -22.90
C PHE A 9 2.74 -28.10 -23.14
N ILE A 10 3.46 -27.68 -24.20
CA ILE A 10 3.65 -26.26 -24.53
C ILE A 10 2.31 -25.58 -24.83
N VAL A 11 1.47 -26.21 -25.65
CA VAL A 11 0.14 -25.69 -26.00
C VAL A 11 -0.73 -25.54 -24.75
N THR A 12 -0.71 -26.53 -23.86
CA THR A 12 -1.46 -26.49 -22.60
C THR A 12 -0.98 -25.35 -21.69
N MET A 13 0.34 -25.15 -21.57
CA MET A 13 0.92 -24.04 -20.80
C MET A 13 0.53 -22.67 -21.37
N ILE A 14 0.50 -22.52 -22.69
CA ILE A 14 0.04 -21.29 -23.34
C ILE A 14 -1.43 -21.04 -23.01
N LEU A 15 -2.29 -22.05 -23.17
CA LEU A 15 -3.73 -21.93 -22.89
C LEU A 15 -3.99 -21.56 -21.42
N ILE A 16 -3.30 -22.21 -20.48
CA ILE A 16 -3.43 -21.89 -19.05
C ILE A 16 -2.96 -20.46 -18.77
N SER A 17 -1.84 -20.03 -19.36
CA SER A 17 -1.32 -18.67 -19.19
C SER A 17 -2.28 -17.62 -19.76
N THR A 18 -2.88 -17.89 -20.91
CA THR A 18 -3.90 -17.02 -21.51
C THR A 18 -5.15 -16.96 -20.65
N LEU A 19 -5.64 -18.09 -20.16
CA LEU A 19 -6.81 -18.14 -19.28
C LEU A 19 -6.56 -17.35 -17.99
N PHE A 20 -5.38 -17.53 -17.39
CA PHE A 20 -4.96 -16.80 -16.18
C PHE A 20 -4.92 -15.28 -16.41
N TYR A 21 -4.36 -14.84 -17.54
CA TYR A 21 -4.36 -13.43 -17.93
C TYR A 21 -5.79 -12.88 -18.10
N LEU A 22 -6.67 -13.63 -18.77
CA LEU A 22 -8.07 -13.23 -18.99
C LEU A 22 -8.84 -13.10 -17.67
N VAL A 23 -8.60 -13.98 -16.70
CA VAL A 23 -9.21 -13.87 -15.36
C VAL A 23 -8.79 -12.58 -14.68
N ILE A 24 -7.50 -12.26 -14.65
CA ILE A 24 -7.01 -11.00 -14.05
C ILE A 24 -7.59 -9.79 -14.79
N TYR A 25 -7.63 -9.85 -16.12
CA TYR A 25 -8.23 -8.81 -16.93
C TYR A 25 -9.72 -8.61 -16.61
N ALA A 26 -10.50 -9.68 -16.40
CA ALA A 26 -11.92 -9.56 -16.08
C ALA A 26 -12.17 -8.80 -14.76
N PHE A 27 -11.26 -8.91 -13.78
CA PHE A 27 -11.38 -8.18 -12.52
C PHE A 27 -10.94 -6.72 -12.59
N VAL A 28 -9.95 -6.42 -13.44
CA VAL A 28 -9.31 -5.09 -13.48
C VAL A 28 -9.81 -4.23 -14.65
N MET A 29 -10.34 -4.88 -15.70
CA MET A 29 -10.86 -4.27 -16.93
C MET A 29 -9.84 -3.39 -17.70
N ASP A 30 -8.54 -3.57 -17.43
CA ASP A 30 -7.44 -2.87 -18.10
C ASP A 30 -6.32 -3.87 -18.46
N LEU A 31 -6.04 -4.00 -19.76
CA LEU A 31 -5.04 -4.93 -20.30
C LEU A 31 -3.62 -4.60 -19.83
N SER A 32 -3.29 -3.32 -19.68
CA SER A 32 -1.97 -2.92 -19.18
C SER A 32 -1.83 -3.30 -17.73
N LEU A 33 -2.83 -2.99 -16.90
CA LEU A 33 -2.76 -3.33 -15.48
C LEU A 33 -2.72 -4.84 -15.28
N ALA A 34 -3.54 -5.61 -16.00
CA ALA A 34 -3.50 -7.07 -15.95
C ALA A 34 -2.09 -7.62 -16.25
N LYS A 35 -1.39 -7.04 -17.24
CA LYS A 35 0.00 -7.38 -17.54
C LYS A 35 0.93 -6.99 -16.40
N ASP A 36 0.80 -5.77 -15.87
CA ASP A 36 1.68 -5.27 -14.82
C ASP A 36 1.53 -6.04 -13.52
N ILE A 37 0.32 -6.49 -13.19
CA ILE A 37 0.03 -7.37 -12.05
C ILE A 37 0.86 -8.65 -12.16
N ILE A 38 0.84 -9.31 -13.32
CA ILE A 38 1.61 -10.54 -13.55
C ILE A 38 3.11 -10.25 -13.48
N VAL A 39 3.58 -9.22 -14.20
CA VAL A 39 5.01 -8.88 -14.27
C VAL A 39 5.56 -8.51 -12.88
N ASN A 40 4.83 -7.72 -12.10
CA ASN A 40 5.23 -7.34 -10.74
C ASN A 40 5.20 -8.55 -9.80
N SER A 41 4.19 -9.41 -9.93
CA SER A 41 4.10 -10.66 -9.15
C SER A 41 5.29 -11.58 -9.42
N VAL A 42 5.69 -11.75 -10.69
CA VAL A 42 6.91 -12.49 -11.06
C VAL A 42 8.16 -11.83 -10.50
N LYS A 43 8.30 -10.51 -10.68
CA LYS A 43 9.44 -9.74 -10.19
C LYS A 43 9.63 -9.87 -8.69
N LEU A 44 8.56 -9.72 -7.90
CA LEU A 44 8.60 -9.80 -6.45
C LEU A 44 8.74 -11.24 -5.96
N SER A 45 8.14 -12.21 -6.65
CA SER A 45 8.27 -13.61 -6.25
C SER A 45 9.62 -14.25 -6.58
N LEU A 46 10.34 -13.79 -7.60
CA LEU A 46 11.57 -14.45 -8.03
C LEU A 46 12.86 -13.65 -7.77
N SER A 47 12.81 -12.32 -7.66
CA SER A 47 14.01 -11.50 -7.55
C SER A 47 14.20 -10.92 -6.16
N LYS A 48 15.28 -11.33 -5.48
CA LYS A 48 15.71 -10.75 -4.19
C LYS A 48 15.94 -9.25 -4.30
N LYS A 49 16.54 -8.77 -5.40
CA LYS A 49 16.76 -7.33 -5.65
C LYS A 49 15.43 -6.55 -5.61
N ASN A 50 14.42 -7.03 -6.35
CA ASN A 50 13.12 -6.37 -6.42
C ASN A 50 12.37 -6.44 -5.07
N ARG A 51 12.54 -7.52 -4.31
CA ARG A 51 12.00 -7.63 -2.94
C ARG A 51 12.62 -6.59 -2.03
N ASN A 52 13.95 -6.46 -2.05
CA ASN A 52 14.64 -5.49 -1.20
C ASN A 52 14.22 -4.05 -1.55
N GLU A 53 14.13 -3.70 -2.85
CA GLU A 53 13.61 -2.40 -3.29
C GLU A 53 12.17 -2.15 -2.80
N PHE A 54 11.33 -3.19 -2.79
CA PHE A 54 9.97 -3.09 -2.26
C PHE A 54 9.95 -2.88 -0.74
N ILE A 55 10.75 -3.65 0.01
CA ILE A 55 10.85 -3.55 1.47
C ILE A 55 11.38 -2.16 1.86
N GLU A 56 12.40 -1.65 1.16
CA GLU A 56 12.96 -0.32 1.42
C GLU A 56 11.90 0.78 1.26
N GLU A 57 11.12 0.73 0.18
CA GLU A 57 10.05 1.71 -0.05
C GLU A 57 8.92 1.54 0.98
N TYR A 58 8.49 0.31 1.28
CA TYR A 58 7.45 0.06 2.29
C TYR A 58 7.90 0.53 3.67
N HIS A 59 9.13 0.21 4.08
CA HIS A 59 9.74 0.62 5.34
C HIS A 59 9.78 2.15 5.47
N LYS A 60 10.18 2.86 4.41
CA LYS A 60 10.18 4.32 4.39
C LYS A 60 8.77 4.89 4.55
N LEU A 61 7.79 4.34 3.83
CA LEU A 61 6.40 4.81 3.88
C LEU A 61 5.77 4.58 5.25
N LEU A 62 5.96 3.38 5.80
CA LEU A 62 5.48 3.01 7.12
C LEU A 62 6.02 3.94 8.20
N ASN A 63 7.35 4.10 8.27
CA ASN A 63 7.97 4.96 9.27
C ASN A 63 7.59 6.44 9.10
N THR A 64 7.43 6.92 7.87
CA THR A 64 6.96 8.30 7.62
C THR A 64 5.53 8.49 8.12
N SER A 65 4.65 7.54 7.85
CA SER A 65 3.26 7.61 8.30
C SER A 65 3.15 7.53 9.82
N LEU A 66 3.91 6.63 10.46
CA LEU A 66 3.94 6.52 11.92
C LEU A 66 4.47 7.80 12.58
N LYS A 67 5.49 8.44 11.99
CA LYS A 67 5.96 9.78 12.41
C LYS A 67 4.87 10.84 12.29
N ASN A 68 4.08 10.83 11.22
CA ASN A 68 2.99 11.79 11.03
C ASN A 68 1.85 11.56 12.05
N ILE A 69 1.47 10.31 12.29
CA ILE A 69 0.49 9.94 13.32
C ILE A 69 0.97 10.39 14.70
N ALA A 70 2.23 10.11 15.02
CA ALA A 70 2.88 10.52 16.26
C ALA A 70 2.86 12.06 16.45
N ALA A 71 3.17 12.81 15.39
CA ALA A 71 3.09 14.28 15.42
C ALA A 71 1.66 14.77 15.63
N GLU A 72 0.65 14.13 15.01
CA GLU A 72 -0.76 14.45 15.20
C GLU A 72 -1.22 14.19 16.65
N ILE A 73 -0.78 13.09 17.26
CA ILE A 73 -1.05 12.76 18.67
C ILE A 73 -0.47 13.85 19.59
N VAL A 74 0.78 14.25 19.37
CA VAL A 74 1.45 15.29 20.18
C VAL A 74 0.73 16.64 20.07
N GLN A 75 0.16 16.96 18.90
CA GLN A 75 -0.59 18.19 18.67
C GLN A 75 -2.05 18.13 19.14
N THR A 76 -2.61 16.94 19.36
CA THR A 76 -3.98 16.76 19.86
C THR A 76 -4.08 17.23 21.32
N LYS A 77 -5.16 17.92 21.67
CA LYS A 77 -5.36 18.40 23.05
C LYS A 77 -5.51 17.23 24.01
N ASP A 78 -4.93 17.34 25.21
CA ASP A 78 -4.88 16.25 26.18
C ASP A 78 -6.29 15.68 26.51
N LYS A 79 -7.31 16.54 26.62
CA LYS A 79 -8.70 16.09 26.86
C LYS A 79 -9.31 15.33 25.70
N GLU A 80 -9.00 15.75 24.47
CA GLU A 80 -9.50 15.09 23.25
C GLU A 80 -8.79 13.74 23.09
N LEU A 81 -7.47 13.72 23.29
CA LEU A 81 -6.67 12.51 23.23
C LEU A 81 -7.03 11.51 24.35
N ALA A 82 -7.32 11.99 25.56
CA ALA A 82 -7.80 11.15 26.66
C ALA A 82 -9.12 10.44 26.31
N ALA A 83 -10.04 11.16 25.67
CA ALA A 83 -11.31 10.61 25.22
C ALA A 83 -11.11 9.61 24.05
N ASP A 84 -10.27 9.97 23.08
CA ASP A 84 -9.95 9.10 21.94
C ASP A 84 -9.25 7.79 22.38
N LEU A 85 -8.41 7.83 23.42
CA LEU A 85 -7.65 6.68 23.92
C LEU A 85 -8.34 5.93 25.09
N GLU A 86 -9.51 6.39 25.53
CA GLU A 86 -10.22 5.88 26.70
C GLU A 86 -9.34 5.88 27.98
N ILE A 87 -8.53 6.92 28.17
CA ILE A 87 -7.64 7.08 29.34
C ILE A 87 -8.27 8.05 30.34
N ASP A 88 -8.63 7.55 31.52
CA ASP A 88 -9.22 8.36 32.60
C ASP A 88 -8.23 9.32 33.28
N ASP A 89 -6.93 8.99 33.23
CA ASP A 89 -5.85 9.75 33.90
C ASP A 89 -5.10 10.65 32.91
N ILE A 90 -5.34 11.96 33.00
CA ILE A 90 -4.69 12.98 32.16
C ILE A 90 -3.16 12.96 32.31
N GLU A 91 -2.61 12.61 33.48
CA GLU A 91 -1.16 12.57 33.65
C GLU A 91 -0.52 11.42 32.85
N LYS A 92 -1.24 10.31 32.65
CA LYS A 92 -0.81 9.25 31.72
C LYS A 92 -0.77 9.74 30.28
N VAL A 93 -1.75 10.56 29.87
CA VAL A 93 -1.79 11.15 28.52
C VAL A 93 -0.60 12.08 28.31
N LYS A 94 -0.27 12.92 29.30
CA LYS A 94 0.90 13.80 29.24
C LYS A 94 2.20 13.02 29.20
N ALA A 95 2.34 11.97 30.02
CA ALA A 95 3.53 11.11 30.02
C ALA A 95 3.72 10.44 28.65
N PHE A 96 2.66 9.89 28.08
CA PHE A 96 2.66 9.31 26.73
C PHE A 96 3.09 10.33 25.66
N LYS A 97 2.48 11.53 25.66
CA LYS A 97 2.86 12.60 24.72
C LYS A 97 4.31 13.02 24.88
N LYS A 98 4.84 13.02 26.11
CA LYS A 98 6.24 13.32 26.37
C LYS A 98 7.15 12.25 25.75
N SER A 99 6.88 10.96 26.00
CA SER A 99 7.64 9.85 25.39
C SER A 99 7.58 9.90 23.86
N LEU A 100 6.41 10.18 23.28
CA LEU A 100 6.24 10.38 21.85
C LEU A 100 7.04 11.57 21.31
N THR A 101 7.09 12.67 22.05
CA THR A 101 7.86 13.87 21.67
C THR A 101 9.36 13.56 21.60
N GLU A 102 9.86 12.79 22.57
CA GLU A 102 11.26 12.32 22.58
C GLU A 102 11.55 11.44 21.36
N VAL A 103 10.65 10.50 21.07
CA VAL A 103 10.73 9.58 19.92
C VAL A 103 10.73 10.32 18.57
N ILE A 104 9.81 11.28 18.34
CA ILE A 104 9.75 12.00 17.05
C ILE A 104 10.86 13.04 16.89
N SER A 105 11.47 13.49 17.98
CA SER A 105 12.59 14.44 17.95
C SER A 105 13.90 13.77 17.53
N ASP A 106 14.02 12.46 17.75
CA ASP A 106 15.13 11.66 17.25
C ASP A 106 14.96 11.36 15.76
N LYS A 107 15.83 11.98 14.95
CA LYS A 107 15.85 11.80 13.49
C LYS A 107 16.22 10.37 13.07
N THR A 108 16.92 9.63 13.93
CA THR A 108 17.38 8.26 13.68
C THR A 108 16.39 7.21 14.17
N TYR A 109 15.37 7.61 14.94
CA TYR A 109 14.35 6.69 15.42
C TYR A 109 13.52 6.12 14.26
N GLU A 110 13.40 4.81 14.25
CA GLU A 110 12.53 4.02 13.38
C GLU A 110 11.50 3.32 14.28
N PHE A 111 10.22 3.52 13.99
CA PHE A 111 9.12 2.84 14.69
C PHE A 111 9.10 1.34 14.40
N MET A 112 9.56 0.96 13.21
CA MET A 112 9.74 -0.43 12.82
C MET A 112 11.01 -0.51 11.99
N SER A 113 11.94 -1.38 12.38
CA SER A 113 13.20 -1.51 11.67
C SER A 113 12.99 -2.16 10.30
N TYR A 114 13.98 -2.02 9.42
CA TYR A 114 13.95 -2.71 8.12
C TYR A 114 13.75 -4.22 8.23
N GLU A 115 14.40 -4.87 9.21
CA GLU A 115 14.30 -6.32 9.38
C GLU A 115 12.91 -6.73 9.92
N ASP A 116 12.32 -5.95 10.84
CA ASP A 116 10.96 -6.21 11.32
C ASP A 116 9.94 -6.07 10.18
N VAL A 117 10.08 -5.04 9.34
CA VAL A 117 9.24 -4.87 8.13
C VAL A 117 9.40 -6.05 7.19
N LYS A 118 10.63 -6.50 6.96
CA LYS A 118 10.92 -7.64 6.09
C LYS A 118 10.28 -8.92 6.62
N ASP A 119 10.38 -9.18 7.91
CA ASP A 119 9.81 -10.37 8.54
C ASP A 119 8.28 -10.33 8.47
N TYR A 120 7.65 -9.20 8.81
CA TYR A 120 6.22 -8.99 8.64
C TYR A 120 5.75 -9.25 7.19
N LEU A 121 6.41 -8.68 6.19
CA LEU A 121 6.05 -8.87 4.78
C LEU A 121 6.23 -10.33 4.32
N ASN A 122 7.17 -11.08 4.92
CA ASN A 122 7.34 -12.51 4.65
C ASN A 122 6.25 -13.36 5.31
N GLU A 123 5.88 -13.06 6.56
CA GLU A 123 4.82 -13.72 7.32
C GLU A 123 3.46 -13.57 6.64
N GLU A 124 3.15 -12.35 6.18
CA GLU A 124 1.96 -12.03 5.37
C GLU A 124 2.02 -12.61 3.95
N LYS A 125 3.09 -13.36 3.63
CA LYS A 125 3.34 -13.98 2.32
C LYS A 125 3.26 -12.98 1.18
N ILE A 126 3.61 -11.72 1.43
CA ILE A 126 3.51 -10.65 0.42
C ILE A 126 4.32 -11.06 -0.80
N PHE A 127 5.51 -11.63 -0.69
CA PHE A 127 6.31 -12.01 -1.86
C PHE A 127 5.91 -13.33 -2.53
N ASN A 128 4.90 -14.05 -2.03
CA ASN A 128 4.39 -15.23 -2.70
C ASN A 128 3.65 -14.84 -3.99
N PHE A 129 3.90 -15.54 -5.10
CA PHE A 129 3.31 -15.21 -6.40
C PHE A 129 1.78 -15.15 -6.36
N THR A 130 1.13 -16.16 -5.78
CA THR A 130 -0.35 -16.21 -5.71
C THR A 130 -0.91 -15.10 -4.83
N SER A 131 -0.22 -14.80 -3.73
CA SER A 131 -0.60 -13.70 -2.83
C SER A 131 -0.45 -12.34 -3.52
N GLN A 132 0.64 -12.13 -4.26
CA GLN A 132 0.83 -10.94 -5.09
C GLN A 132 -0.30 -10.79 -6.11
N ILE A 133 -0.63 -11.84 -6.86
CA ILE A 133 -1.72 -11.78 -7.84
C ILE A 133 -3.03 -11.40 -7.15
N TYR A 134 -3.37 -12.05 -6.04
CA TYR A 134 -4.59 -11.76 -5.30
C TYR A 134 -4.63 -10.31 -4.77
N ILE A 135 -3.57 -9.85 -4.09
CA ILE A 135 -3.47 -8.52 -3.51
C ILE A 135 -3.56 -7.45 -4.60
N ASN A 136 -2.74 -7.59 -5.65
CA ASN A 136 -2.72 -6.68 -6.78
C ASN A 136 -4.09 -6.60 -7.47
N THR A 137 -4.68 -7.74 -7.83
CA THR A 137 -5.99 -7.77 -8.50
C THR A 137 -7.07 -7.12 -7.62
N ARG A 138 -7.08 -7.40 -6.32
CA ARG A 138 -8.01 -6.78 -5.38
C ARG A 138 -7.80 -5.26 -5.28
N LEU A 139 -6.55 -4.80 -5.18
CA LEU A 139 -6.21 -3.37 -5.15
C LEU A 139 -6.69 -2.66 -6.43
N TYR A 140 -6.35 -3.20 -7.60
CA TYR A 140 -6.69 -2.57 -8.88
C TYR A 140 -8.17 -2.70 -9.25
N SER A 141 -8.89 -3.69 -8.73
CA SER A 141 -10.36 -3.79 -8.85
C SER A 141 -11.11 -2.77 -8.01
N ASN A 142 -10.46 -2.17 -6.99
CA ASN A 142 -11.07 -1.14 -6.16
C ASN A 142 -10.93 0.24 -6.85
N PRO A 143 -12.05 0.90 -7.20
CA PRO A 143 -12.01 2.19 -7.90
C PRO A 143 -11.25 3.29 -7.16
N GLN A 144 -11.32 3.34 -5.82
CA GLN A 144 -10.62 4.35 -5.01
C GLN A 144 -9.09 4.14 -5.10
N MET A 145 -8.64 2.90 -4.94
CA MET A 145 -7.23 2.55 -4.99
C MET A 145 -6.67 2.73 -6.40
N LEU A 146 -7.47 2.43 -7.42
CA LEU A 146 -7.10 2.67 -8.81
C LEU A 146 -7.00 4.17 -9.15
N LEU A 147 -7.85 5.01 -8.55
CA LEU A 147 -7.76 6.47 -8.68
C LEU A 147 -6.49 7.01 -8.02
N LEU A 148 -6.21 6.57 -6.78
CA LEU A 148 -4.96 6.88 -6.05
C LEU A 148 -3.73 6.51 -6.87
N TYR A 149 -3.72 5.29 -7.39
CA TYR A 149 -2.68 4.80 -8.29
C TYR A 149 -2.43 5.73 -9.48
N LYS A 150 -3.50 6.12 -10.20
CA LYS A 150 -3.39 7.01 -11.37
C LYS A 150 -2.82 8.39 -10.98
N ASN A 151 -3.18 8.91 -9.81
CA ASN A 151 -2.74 10.23 -9.36
C ASN A 151 -1.29 10.23 -8.86
N ILE A 152 -0.86 9.23 -8.09
CA ILE A 152 0.55 9.03 -7.68
C ILE A 152 1.46 8.95 -8.92
N ARG A 153 0.98 8.31 -9.98
CA ARG A 153 1.72 8.23 -11.22
C ARG A 153 1.85 9.57 -11.94
N LYS A 154 0.77 10.34 -12.05
CA LYS A 154 0.85 11.69 -12.66
C LYS A 154 1.91 12.53 -11.95
N TYR A 155 2.01 12.42 -10.62
CA TYR A 155 3.06 13.08 -9.84
C TYR A 155 4.46 12.57 -10.20
N LYS A 156 4.69 11.25 -10.22
CA LYS A 156 5.99 10.67 -10.63
C LYS A 156 6.39 11.04 -12.06
N ASP A 157 5.41 11.20 -12.95
CA ASP A 157 5.61 11.65 -14.34
C ASP A 157 5.78 13.18 -14.46
N GLY A 158 5.81 13.93 -13.35
CA GLY A 158 5.93 15.40 -13.33
C GLY A 158 4.69 16.16 -13.80
N LYS A 159 3.56 15.47 -14.01
CA LYS A 159 2.28 16.01 -14.49
C LYS A 159 1.38 16.51 -13.37
N LEU A 160 1.81 16.36 -12.12
CA LEU A 160 1.09 16.78 -10.93
C LEU A 160 2.10 17.35 -9.93
N THR A 161 1.73 18.43 -9.25
CA THR A 161 2.53 18.95 -8.13
C THR A 161 2.30 18.10 -6.88
N GLU A 162 3.19 18.19 -5.90
CA GLU A 162 3.05 17.48 -4.63
C GLU A 162 1.78 17.92 -3.87
N LEU A 163 1.49 19.22 -3.82
CA LEU A 163 0.27 19.75 -3.21
C LEU A 163 -1.00 19.17 -3.88
N ALA A 164 -1.04 19.19 -5.21
CA ALA A 164 -2.16 18.63 -5.97
C ALA A 164 -2.28 17.11 -5.75
N LEU A 165 -1.17 16.40 -5.50
CA LEU A 165 -1.19 14.98 -5.21
C LEU A 165 -1.89 14.72 -3.87
N TYR A 166 -1.56 15.48 -2.85
CA TYR A 166 -2.18 15.34 -1.53
C TYR A 166 -3.69 15.60 -1.58
N GLU A 167 -4.14 16.62 -2.32
CA GLU A 167 -5.57 16.90 -2.51
C GLU A 167 -6.28 15.77 -3.23
N GLU A 168 -5.70 15.27 -4.32
CA GLU A 168 -6.22 14.15 -5.09
C GLU A 168 -6.26 12.84 -4.29
N ILE A 169 -5.26 12.59 -3.43
CA ILE A 169 -5.24 11.44 -2.52
C ILE A 169 -6.35 11.55 -1.48
N ARG A 170 -6.46 12.70 -0.82
CA ARG A 170 -7.49 12.95 0.20
C ARG A 170 -8.89 12.85 -0.41
N LYS A 171 -9.07 13.37 -1.63
CA LYS A 171 -10.33 13.27 -2.38
C LYS A 171 -10.66 11.82 -2.68
N ALA A 172 -9.71 11.03 -3.18
CA ALA A 172 -9.91 9.63 -3.52
C ALA A 172 -10.25 8.76 -2.30
N LEU A 173 -9.60 9.00 -1.15
CA LEU A 173 -9.82 8.25 0.09
C LEU A 173 -11.20 8.51 0.72
N ASN A 174 -11.73 9.73 0.55
CA ASN A 174 -13.04 10.13 1.09
C ASN A 174 -14.21 9.93 0.11
N MET A 175 -13.93 9.44 -1.10
CA MET A 175 -14.93 9.30 -2.16
C MET A 175 -15.60 7.93 -2.13
N SER A 176 -16.90 7.83 -2.40
CA SER A 176 -17.56 6.52 -2.57
C SER A 176 -17.02 5.77 -3.81
N SER A 177 -17.04 4.43 -3.78
CA SER A 177 -16.55 3.62 -4.90
C SER A 177 -17.30 3.88 -6.22
N SER A 178 -18.59 4.22 -6.16
CA SER A 178 -19.39 4.59 -7.33
C SER A 178 -18.93 5.90 -7.98
N ARG A 179 -18.62 6.91 -7.17
CA ARG A 179 -18.12 8.20 -7.65
C ARG A 179 -16.68 8.09 -8.17
N ALA A 180 -15.85 7.27 -7.52
CA ALA A 180 -14.50 6.97 -8.01
C ALA A 180 -14.51 6.27 -9.37
N LYS A 181 -15.49 5.40 -9.63
CA LYS A 181 -15.68 4.75 -10.94
C LYS A 181 -15.98 5.77 -12.06
N LEU A 182 -16.85 6.75 -11.79
CA LEU A 182 -17.16 7.83 -12.73
C LEU A 182 -15.93 8.70 -13.03
N GLU A 183 -15.12 9.04 -12.02
CA GLU A 183 -13.88 9.78 -12.26
C GLU A 183 -12.84 8.97 -13.04
N LEU A 184 -12.80 7.65 -12.85
CA LEU A 184 -11.90 6.77 -13.60
C LEU A 184 -12.23 6.68 -15.09
N GLU A 185 -13.51 6.72 -15.46
CA GLU A 185 -13.97 6.71 -16.86
C GLU A 185 -13.45 7.93 -17.64
N ASN A 186 -13.27 9.06 -16.95
CA ASN A 186 -12.72 10.29 -17.52
C ASN A 186 -11.19 10.30 -17.64
N LEU A 187 -10.49 9.31 -17.06
CA LEU A 187 -9.02 9.26 -17.03
C LEU A 187 -8.48 8.25 -18.05
N LYS A 188 -7.68 8.72 -19.03
CA LYS A 188 -6.99 7.87 -20.03
C LYS A 188 -6.25 6.68 -19.39
N LYS A 189 -6.22 5.55 -20.10
CA LYS A 189 -5.46 4.33 -19.73
C LYS A 189 -3.97 4.65 -19.59
N VAL A 190 -3.31 4.09 -18.58
CA VAL A 190 -1.90 4.38 -18.29
C VAL A 190 -1.08 3.10 -18.21
N ASN A 191 0.09 3.05 -18.87
CA ASN A 191 0.87 1.84 -19.17
C ASN A 191 2.09 1.69 -18.24
N ASN A 192 2.27 0.66 -17.40
CA ASN A 192 3.10 0.77 -16.16
C ASN A 192 4.33 -0.17 -16.03
N LYS A 193 5.24 0.15 -15.09
CA LYS A 193 6.46 -0.62 -14.74
C LYS A 193 6.98 -0.52 -13.28
N SER A 194 6.45 0.34 -12.38
CA SER A 194 7.17 0.71 -11.13
C SER A 194 6.69 -0.01 -9.85
N LEU A 195 7.60 -0.70 -9.15
CA LEU A 195 7.35 -1.42 -7.88
C LEU A 195 7.04 -0.50 -6.70
N SER A 196 7.59 0.72 -6.68
CA SER A 196 7.33 1.71 -5.64
C SER A 196 5.86 2.09 -5.53
N VAL A 197 5.14 2.12 -6.66
CA VAL A 197 3.70 2.43 -6.66
C VAL A 197 2.89 1.28 -6.04
N LEU A 198 3.35 0.04 -6.18
CA LEU A 198 2.70 -1.09 -5.53
C LEU A 198 2.92 -1.09 -4.01
N ALA A 199 4.13 -0.77 -3.55
CA ALA A 199 4.41 -0.62 -2.12
C ALA A 199 3.48 0.41 -1.47
N ASN A 200 3.28 1.56 -2.13
CA ASN A 200 2.32 2.58 -1.71
C ASN A 200 0.87 2.07 -1.61
N LEU A 201 0.43 1.23 -2.56
CA LEU A 201 -0.96 0.72 -2.55
C LEU A 201 -1.18 -0.37 -1.50
N VAL A 202 -0.19 -1.24 -1.27
CA VAL A 202 -0.23 -2.25 -0.20
C VAL A 202 -0.25 -1.53 1.14
N PHE A 203 0.66 -0.58 1.34
CA PHE A 203 0.69 0.27 2.52
C PHE A 203 -0.63 1.02 2.76
N ALA A 204 -1.18 1.68 1.75
CA ALA A 204 -2.44 2.42 1.87
C ALA A 204 -3.66 1.55 2.17
N LYS A 205 -3.60 0.24 1.90
CA LYS A 205 -4.62 -0.72 2.33
C LYS A 205 -4.46 -1.08 3.81
N ASP A 206 -3.21 -1.25 4.27
CA ASP A 206 -2.91 -1.62 5.66
C ASP A 206 -3.18 -0.48 6.63
N VAL A 207 -3.01 0.77 6.20
CA VAL A 207 -3.23 1.98 7.03
C VAL A 207 -4.63 2.56 6.87
N LYS A 208 -5.54 1.89 6.15
CA LYS A 208 -6.92 2.35 6.00
C LYS A 208 -7.74 2.07 7.27
N GLU A 209 -7.41 2.76 8.34
CA GLU A 209 -8.09 2.74 9.63
C GLU A 209 -8.44 4.14 10.08
N ASN A 210 -9.43 4.27 10.96
CA ASN A 210 -9.86 5.58 11.43
C ASN A 210 -8.77 6.20 12.34
N ARG A 211 -8.85 7.52 12.58
CA ARG A 211 -7.87 8.25 13.40
C ARG A 211 -7.72 7.66 14.81
N VAL A 212 -8.82 7.26 15.43
CA VAL A 212 -8.86 6.72 16.79
C VAL A 212 -8.14 5.37 16.88
N ASP A 213 -8.37 4.47 15.93
CA ASP A 213 -7.71 3.16 15.86
C ASP A 213 -6.18 3.32 15.75
N ASN A 214 -5.73 4.25 14.90
CA ASN A 214 -4.32 4.55 14.71
C ASN A 214 -3.67 5.12 15.99
N PHE A 215 -4.41 5.94 16.74
CA PHE A 215 -3.95 6.50 18.01
C PHE A 215 -3.82 5.40 19.06
N GLN A 216 -4.81 4.52 19.16
CA GLN A 216 -4.80 3.41 20.10
C GLN A 216 -3.64 2.44 19.86
N LYS A 217 -3.38 2.10 18.58
CA LYS A 217 -2.26 1.24 18.21
C LYS A 217 -0.92 1.85 18.60
N MET A 218 -0.74 3.16 18.40
CA MET A 218 0.48 3.86 18.79
C MET A 218 0.65 3.89 20.31
N TYR A 219 -0.44 4.12 21.05
CA TYR A 219 -0.43 4.08 22.51
C TYR A 219 0.05 2.72 23.04
N ASN A 220 -0.55 1.63 22.57
CA ASN A 220 -0.19 0.27 22.98
C ASN A 220 1.26 -0.13 22.63
N ALA A 221 1.88 0.55 21.67
CA ALA A 221 3.26 0.26 21.25
C ALA A 221 4.32 1.02 22.07
N ILE A 222 3.96 2.12 22.73
CA ILE A 222 4.90 3.04 23.39
C ILE A 222 4.67 3.12 24.91
N ALA A 223 3.42 3.00 25.36
CA ALA A 223 3.02 3.12 26.76
C ALA A 223 3.17 1.80 27.52
#